data_AF-A0A484KJZ7-F1
#
_entry.id   AF-A0A484KJZ7-F1
#
_cell.length_a   1.000
_cell.length_b   1.000
_cell.length_c   1.000
_cell.angle_alpha   90.00
_cell.angle_beta   90.00
_cell.angle_gamma   90.00
#
_symmetry.space_group_name_H-M   'P 1'
#
loop_
_entity.id
_entity.type
_entity.pdbx_description
1 polymer ?
#
loop_
_entity_poly.entity_id
_entity_poly.type
_entity_poly.pdbx_seq_one_letter_code
_entity_poly.pdbx_strand_id
1 'polypeptide(L)' 'MDGWSFFGNKYNDAAELLEKAANSFKLAMSWDEAGDAFVKLAGCHLKLNRKLEVANAYAEAGLSYKKYNRKGMSIDII' A
#
# COMPACT_ATOMS: atom_id res chain seq x y z
N MET A 1 25.43 -14.12 20.17
CA MET A 1 25.36 -13.56 18.80
C MET A 1 23.89 -13.48 18.41
N ASP A 2 23.33 -12.30 18.64
CA ASP A 2 22.26 -11.63 17.90
C ASP A 2 21.04 -12.44 17.39
N GLY A 3 20.22 -12.96 18.32
CA GLY A 3 18.86 -13.45 18.03
C GLY A 3 17.79 -12.35 17.88
N TRP A 4 18.16 -11.07 18.08
CA TRP A 4 17.24 -9.92 18.05
C TRP A 4 17.42 -8.98 16.84
N SER A 5 18.46 -9.15 16.03
CA SER A 5 18.70 -8.30 14.85
C SER A 5 17.90 -8.71 13.60
N PHE A 6 17.16 -9.82 13.63
CA PHE A 6 16.43 -10.31 12.45
C PHE A 6 14.95 -9.90 12.40
N PHE A 7 14.32 -9.61 13.55
CA PHE A 7 12.92 -9.19 13.57
C PHE A 7 12.73 -7.71 13.21
N GLY A 8 13.71 -6.84 13.51
CA GLY A 8 13.64 -5.43 13.10
C GLY A 8 13.80 -5.21 11.59
N ASN A 9 14.65 -6.03 10.95
CA ASN A 9 15.02 -5.82 9.55
C ASN A 9 13.94 -6.32 8.56
N LYS A 10 13.25 -7.41 8.86
CA LYS A 10 12.24 -8.00 7.96
C LYS A 10 11.05 -7.10 7.68
N TYR A 11 10.61 -6.33 8.66
CA TYR A 11 9.47 -5.47 8.45
C TYR A 11 9.84 -4.22 7.65
N ASN A 12 11.08 -3.73 7.77
CA ASN A 12 11.59 -2.66 6.91
C ASN A 12 11.69 -3.13 5.45
N ASP A 13 12.19 -4.36 5.24
CA ASP A 13 12.28 -4.99 3.92
C ASP A 13 10.88 -5.23 3.32
N ALA A 14 9.92 -5.70 4.12
CA ALA A 14 8.53 -5.88 3.69
C ALA A 14 7.83 -4.56 3.33
N ALA A 15 8.13 -3.47 4.05
CA ALA A 15 7.63 -2.15 3.74
C ALA A 15 8.16 -1.64 2.39
N GLU A 16 9.47 -1.75 2.13
CA GLU A 16 10.06 -1.38 0.84
C GLU A 16 9.47 -2.20 -0.32
N LEU A 17 9.31 -3.51 -0.13
CA LEU A 17 8.72 -4.41 -1.13
C LEU A 17 7.28 -4.02 -1.47
N LEU A 18 6.49 -3.69 -0.45
CA LEU A 18 5.10 -3.28 -0.62
C LEU A 18 4.98 -1.86 -1.21
N GLU A 19 5.89 -0.93 -0.90
CA GLU A 19 5.95 0.40 -1.53
C GLU A 19 6.28 0.27 -3.02
N LYS A 20 7.20 -0.63 -3.36
CA LYS A 20 7.57 -0.94 -4.75
C LYS A 20 6.40 -1.56 -5.50
N ALA A 21 5.71 -2.53 -4.90
CA ALA A 21 4.50 -3.14 -5.47
C ALA A 21 3.40 -2.09 -5.69
N ALA A 22 3.17 -1.23 -4.70
CA ALA A 22 2.18 -0.16 -4.79
C ALA A 22 2.47 0.84 -5.92
N ASN A 23 3.74 1.23 -6.11
CA ASN A 23 4.16 2.04 -7.26
C ASN A 23 3.92 1.31 -8.60
N SER A 24 4.18 0.01 -8.68
CA SER A 24 3.88 -0.79 -9.87
C SER A 24 2.38 -0.88 -10.17
N PHE A 25 1.51 -1.03 -9.16
CA PHE A 25 0.06 -1.03 -9.36
C PHE A 25 -0.47 0.34 -9.80
N LYS A 26 0.11 1.44 -9.27
CA LYS A 26 -0.16 2.79 -9.75
C LYS A 26 0.19 2.97 -11.23
N LEU A 27 1.34 2.46 -11.66
CA LEU A 27 1.78 2.46 -13.07
C LEU A 27 0.85 1.62 -13.96
N ALA A 28 0.40 0.46 -13.45
CA ALA A 28 -0.57 -0.40 -14.13
C ALA A 28 -1.99 0.19 -14.17
N MET A 29 -2.24 1.34 -13.53
CA MET A 29 -3.57 1.91 -13.30
C MET A 29 -4.56 0.94 -12.63
N SER A 30 -4.05 -0.07 -11.93
CA SER A 30 -4.83 -1.07 -11.19
C SER A 30 -5.12 -0.54 -9.81
N TRP A 31 -6.13 0.33 -9.74
CA TRP A 31 -6.49 1.05 -8.52
C TRP A 31 -7.14 0.17 -7.45
N ASP A 32 -7.75 -0.95 -7.85
CA ASP A 32 -8.34 -1.95 -6.95
C ASP A 32 -7.25 -2.73 -6.20
N GLU A 33 -6.33 -3.35 -6.95
CA GLU A 33 -5.21 -4.08 -6.35
C GLU A 33 -4.21 -3.16 -5.63
N ALA A 34 -4.02 -1.92 -6.11
CA ALA A 34 -3.23 -0.91 -5.40
C ALA A 34 -3.81 -0.63 -4.01
N GLY A 35 -5.13 -0.44 -3.91
CA GLY A 35 -5.82 -0.18 -2.64
C GLY A 35 -5.64 -1.31 -1.64
N ASP A 36 -5.80 -2.56 -2.09
CA ASP A 36 -5.63 -3.75 -1.24
C ASP A 36 -4.17 -3.93 -0.78
N ALA A 37 -3.19 -3.68 -1.67
CA ALA A 37 -1.77 -3.69 -1.33
C ALA A 37 -1.40 -2.61 -0.30
N PHE A 38 -1.91 -1.39 -0.45
CA PHE A 38 -1.67 -0.29 0.50
C PHE A 38 -2.29 -0.54 1.88
N VAL A 39 -3.47 -1.18 1.96
CA VAL A 39 -4.09 -1.56 3.25
C VAL A 39 -3.24 -2.62 3.96
N LYS A 40 -2.75 -3.62 3.22
CA LYS A 40 -1.83 -4.64 3.77
C LYS A 40 -0.52 -4.03 4.25
N LEU A 41 0.07 -3.11 3.47
CA LEU A 41 1.27 -2.34 3.84
C LEU A 41 1.03 -1.53 5.12
N ALA A 42 -0.08 -0.82 5.23
CA ALA A 42 -0.41 -0.05 6.41
C ALA A 42 -0.54 -0.94 7.66
N GLY A 43 -1.08 -2.16 7.51
CA GLY A 43 -1.13 -3.17 8.58
C GLY A 43 0.27 -3.60 9.05
N CYS A 44 1.23 -3.73 8.12
CA CYS A 44 2.64 -4.02 8.45
C CYS A 44 3.32 -2.85 9.18
N HIS A 45 3.13 -1.61 8.71
CA HIS A 45 3.70 -0.42 9.36
C HIS A 45 3.12 -0.14 10.75
N LEU A 46 1.87 -0.53 10.99
CA LEU A 46 1.23 -0.40 12.31
C LEU A 46 1.95 -1.26 13.36
N LYS A 47 2.33 -2.50 13.00
CA LYS A 47 3.10 -3.40 13.87
C LYS A 47 4.53 -2.91 14.11
N LEU A 48 5.09 -2.17 13.17
CA LEU A 48 6.40 -1.52 13.23
C LEU A 48 6.43 -0.19 14.01
N ASN A 49 5.29 0.28 14.52
CA ASN A 49 5.14 1.61 15.14
C ASN A 49 5.44 2.81 14.21
N ARG A 50 5.46 2.60 12.88
CA ARG A 50 5.70 3.66 11.89
C ARG A 50 4.42 4.39 11.53
N LYS A 51 3.88 5.14 12.49
CA LYS A 51 2.55 5.79 12.39
C LYS A 51 2.43 6.77 11.21
N LEU A 52 3.52 7.44 10.84
CA LEU A 52 3.55 8.37 9.70
C LEU A 52 3.39 7.64 8.36
N GLU A 53 4.12 6.54 8.16
CA GLU A 53 4.01 5.70 6.96
C GLU A 53 2.63 5.04 6.85
N VAL A 54 2.05 4.58 7.97
CA VAL A 54 0.67 4.06 8.03
C VAL A 54 -0.34 5.08 7.51
N ALA A 55 -0.27 6.33 7.99
CA ALA A 55 -1.20 7.37 7.62
C ALA A 55 -1.13 7.69 6.12
N ASN A 56 0.08 7.75 5.57
CA ASN A 56 0.29 8.00 4.16
C ASN A 56 -0.24 6.84 3.28
N ALA A 57 0.03 5.59 3.69
CA ALA A 57 -0.46 4.40 2.99
C ALA A 57 -1.99 4.29 2.98
N TYR A 58 -2.66 4.56 4.11
CA TYR A 58 -4.12 4.58 4.16
C TYR A 58 -4.72 5.73 3.33
N ALA A 59 -4.08 6.89 3.30
CA ALA A 59 -4.51 8.00 2.46
C ALA A 59 -4.41 7.64 0.97
N GLU A 60 -3.31 7.01 0.55
CA GLU A 60 -3.10 6.53 -0.81
C GLU A 60 -4.08 5.41 -1.20
N ALA A 61 -4.40 4.48 -0.29
CA ALA A 61 -5.45 3.48 -0.50
C ALA A 61 -6.81 4.13 -0.74
N GLY A 62 -7.22 5.07 0.12
CA GLY A 62 -8.50 5.78 -0.02
C GLY A 62 -8.59 6.61 -1.30
N LEU A 63 -7.48 7.26 -1.70
CA LEU A 63 -7.39 7.98 -2.96
C LEU A 63 -7.48 7.04 -4.17
N SER A 64 -6.89 5.85 -4.08
CA SER A 64 -6.91 4.83 -5.15
C SER A 64 -8.33 4.32 -5.39
N TYR A 65 -9.07 3.94 -4.34
CA TYR A 65 -10.47 3.57 -4.45
C TYR A 65 -11.36 4.70 -5.00
N LYS A 66 -11.12 5.94 -4.56
CA LYS A 66 -11.86 7.11 -5.06
C LYS A 66 -11.58 7.39 -6.55
N LYS A 67 -10.35 7.12 -7.02
CA LYS A 67 -9.97 7.24 -8.44
C LYS A 67 -10.53 6.09 -9.29
N TYR A 68 -10.49 4.85 -8.78
CA TYR A 68 -11.10 3.68 -9.43
C TYR A 68 -12.59 3.94 -9.71
N ASN A 69 -13.34 4.37 -8.70
CA ASN A 69 -14.78 4.59 -8.82
C ASN A 69 -15.13 5.68 -9.85
N ARG A 70 -14.21 6.64 -10.06
CA ARG A 70 -14.36 7.69 -11.08
C ARG A 70 -14.05 7.20 -12.50
N LYS A 71 -13.26 6.13 -12.64
CA LYS A 71 -12.85 5.55 -13.93
C LYS A 71 -13.78 4.41 -14.38
N GLY A 72 -14.33 3.65 -13.42
CA GLY A 72 -15.32 2.59 -13.66
C GLY A 72 -16.70 3.14 -14.08
N MET A 73 -17.04 4.37 -13.70
CA MET A 73 -18.29 5.03 -14.14
C MET A 73 -18.22 5.66 -15.55
N SER A 74 -17.09 5.58 -16.26
CA SER A 74 -16.93 6.30 -17.54
C SER A 74 -16.98 5.43 -18.80
N ILE A 75 -17.32 4.13 -18.72
CA ILE A 75 -17.19 3.24 -19.90
C ILE A 75 -18.49 2.52 -20.32
N ASP A 76 -19.60 2.62 -19.57
CA ASP A 76 -20.88 1.97 -19.97
C ASP A 76 -22.03 2.94 -20.23
N ILE A 77 -21.76 4.16 -20.71
CA ILE A 77 -22.80 5.03 -21.25
C ILE A 77 -22.35 5.52 -22.64
N ILE A 78 -23.12 5.04 -23.64
CA ILE A 78 -23.20 5.35 -25.08
C ILE A 78 -22.13 4.75 -26.02
#